data_AF-A0A0L9YBM7-F1
#
_entry.id   AF-A0A0L9YBM7-F1
#
_cell.length_a   1.000
_cell.length_b   1.000
_cell.length_c   1.000
_cell.angle_alpha   90.00
_cell.angle_beta   90.00
_cell.angle_gamma   90.00
#
_symmetry.space_group_name_H-M   'P 1'
#
loop_
_entity.id
_entity.type
_entity.pdbx_description
1 polymer ?
#
loop_
_entity_poly.entity_id
_entity_poly.type
_entity_poly.pdbx_seq_one_letter_code
_entity_poly.pdbx_strand_id
1 'polypeptide(L)'
;MNKLSIKSMSNQISKKKKKGFTLVELIIVIAIIAILAAMAIPKFGQVRTDAKVSNDIAAAKNIQSTTAMLVGNGTIKEDEIKASQSKEIVIDEAGTGKEIADRIDGNKKPKAKDGNFLVKIDEQGNITVTSSAADGVILAPANEDTASKYASKIKEEAKDDKGNK
;
A
#
# COMPACT_ATOMS: atom_id res chain seq x y z
N MET A 1 -64.41 62.19 -18.58
CA MET A 1 -63.31 61.41 -17.98
C MET A 1 -63.88 60.24 -17.20
N ASN A 2 -63.53 58.99 -17.53
CA ASN A 2 -63.71 57.84 -16.64
C ASN A 2 -62.35 57.18 -16.45
N LYS A 3 -61.83 57.20 -15.21
CA LYS A 3 -60.61 56.49 -14.81
C LYS A 3 -60.97 55.01 -14.67
N LEU A 4 -60.48 54.15 -15.57
CA LEU A 4 -60.43 52.71 -15.30
C LEU A 4 -59.29 52.45 -14.29
N SER A 5 -59.68 52.04 -13.09
CA SER A 5 -58.77 51.63 -12.01
C SER A 5 -58.32 50.19 -12.26
N ILE A 6 -57.04 49.98 -12.53
CA ILE A 6 -56.46 48.63 -12.65
C ILE A 6 -56.23 48.11 -11.22
N LYS A 7 -57.03 47.12 -10.80
CA LYS A 7 -56.85 46.44 -9.52
C LYS A 7 -55.56 45.62 -9.56
N SER A 8 -54.59 46.00 -8.73
CA SER A 8 -53.35 45.24 -8.50
C SER A 8 -53.68 43.85 -7.96
N MET A 9 -53.26 42.80 -8.68
CA MET A 9 -53.25 41.43 -8.17
C MET A 9 -52.01 41.26 -7.29
N SER A 10 -52.20 41.31 -5.97
CA SER A 10 -51.15 40.98 -5.01
C SER A 10 -50.80 39.49 -5.11
N ASN A 11 -49.65 39.19 -5.70
CA ASN A 11 -49.09 37.84 -5.74
C ASN A 11 -48.68 37.41 -4.32
N GLN A 12 -49.57 36.71 -3.62
CA GLN A 12 -49.29 36.09 -2.32
C GLN A 12 -48.36 34.88 -2.52
N ILE A 13 -47.07 35.11 -2.80
CA ILE A 13 -46.05 34.08 -2.53
C ILE A 13 -46.08 33.86 -1.02
N SER A 14 -46.64 32.73 -0.61
CA SER A 14 -46.59 32.25 0.75
C SER A 14 -45.11 32.08 1.10
N LYS A 15 -44.51 33.01 1.85
CA LYS A 15 -43.15 32.87 2.40
C LYS A 15 -43.18 31.73 3.41
N LYS A 16 -43.09 30.48 2.95
CA LYS A 16 -42.73 29.35 3.82
C LYS A 16 -41.40 29.74 4.44
N LYS A 17 -41.38 30.00 5.75
CA LYS A 17 -40.14 30.29 6.49
C LYS A 17 -39.21 29.12 6.23
N LYS A 18 -38.17 29.31 5.42
CA LYS A 18 -37.12 28.31 5.25
C LYS A 18 -36.49 28.18 6.64
N LYS A 19 -36.68 27.03 7.29
CA LYS A 19 -35.94 26.71 8.51
C LYS A 19 -34.47 26.59 8.08
N GLY A 20 -33.69 27.63 8.35
CA GLY A 20 -32.25 27.62 8.14
C GLY A 20 -31.58 26.73 9.17
N PHE A 21 -30.44 26.15 8.80
CA PHE A 21 -29.58 25.42 9.71
C PHE A 21 -29.04 26.37 10.77
N THR A 22 -29.06 25.98 12.04
CA THR A 22 -28.51 26.81 13.11
C THR A 22 -26.99 26.65 13.18
N LEU A 23 -26.28 27.71 13.56
CA LEU A 23 -24.83 27.62 13.79
C LEU A 23 -24.49 26.61 14.90
N VAL A 24 -25.38 26.46 15.88
CA VAL A 24 -25.21 25.52 16.99
C VAL A 24 -25.24 24.07 16.49
N GLU A 25 -26.17 23.73 15.60
CA GLU A 25 -26.19 22.39 14.97
C GLU A 25 -24.89 22.09 14.23
N LEU A 26 -24.32 23.09 13.54
CA LEU A 26 -23.05 22.91 12.84
C LEU A 26 -21.88 22.69 13.81
N ILE A 27 -21.83 23.46 14.89
CA ILE A 27 -20.76 23.39 15.89
C ILE A 27 -20.75 22.03 16.60
N ILE A 28 -21.92 21.47 16.91
CA ILE A 28 -22.00 20.15 17.54
C ILE A 28 -21.50 19.06 16.58
N VAL A 29 -21.82 19.15 15.29
CA VAL A 29 -21.37 18.17 14.29
C VAL A 29 -19.85 18.16 14.14
N ILE A 30 -19.22 19.34 14.01
CA ILE A 30 -17.75 19.41 13.91
C ILE A 30 -17.07 18.93 15.20
N ALA A 31 -17.67 19.17 16.37
CA ALA A 31 -17.14 18.71 17.65
C ALA A 31 -17.13 17.17 17.74
N ILE A 32 -18.21 16.51 17.30
CA ILE A 32 -18.28 15.04 17.28
C ILE A 32 -17.26 14.48 16.28
N ILE A 33 -17.15 15.05 15.07
CA ILE A 33 -16.18 14.62 14.05
C ILE A 33 -14.74 14.78 14.58
N ALA A 34 -14.43 15.85 15.31
CA ALA A 34 -13.11 16.08 15.88
C ALA A 34 -12.70 14.99 16.88
N ILE A 35 -13.62 14.56 17.75
CA ILE A 35 -13.37 13.48 18.72
C ILE A 35 -13.12 12.15 18.01
N LEU A 36 -13.97 11.80 17.03
CA LEU A 36 -13.81 10.58 16.25
C LEU A 36 -12.50 10.57 15.45
N ALA A 37 -12.15 11.71 14.83
CA ALA A 37 -10.91 11.86 14.09
C ALA A 37 -9.68 11.71 15.00
N ALA A 38 -9.71 12.29 16.21
CA ALA A 38 -8.61 12.18 17.17
C ALA A 38 -8.28 10.72 17.54
N MET A 39 -9.30 9.86 17.66
CA MET A 39 -9.10 8.43 17.92
C MET A 39 -8.69 7.63 16.67
N ALA A 40 -9.24 7.98 15.51
CA ALA A 40 -9.04 7.22 14.27
C ALA A 40 -7.67 7.46 13.62
N ILE A 41 -7.18 8.72 13.60
CA ILE A 41 -5.92 9.11 12.97
C ILE A 41 -4.72 8.27 13.42
N PRO A 42 -4.43 8.07 14.73
CA PRO A 42 -3.25 7.31 15.14
C PRO A 42 -3.32 5.83 14.73
N LYS A 43 -4.51 5.25 14.64
CA LYS A 43 -4.70 3.85 14.24
C LYS A 43 -4.57 3.64 12.74
N PHE A 44 -5.00 4.61 11.94
CA PHE A 44 -5.00 4.51 10.49
C PHE A 44 -3.60 4.28 9.90
N GLY A 45 -2.57 4.91 10.46
CA GLY A 45 -1.19 4.72 10.02
C GLY A 45 -0.68 3.28 10.20
N GLN A 46 -1.00 2.64 11.33
CA GLN A 46 -0.58 1.27 11.62
C GLN A 46 -1.27 0.28 10.68
N VAL A 47 -2.60 0.39 10.53
CA VAL A 47 -3.38 -0.48 9.64
C VAL A 47 -2.89 -0.39 8.19
N ARG A 48 -2.54 0.82 7.72
CA ARG A 48 -2.00 1.01 6.36
C ARG A 48 -0.65 0.31 6.18
N THR A 49 0.24 0.39 7.17
CA THR A 49 1.54 -0.29 7.12
C THR A 49 1.37 -1.79 7.18
N ASP A 50 0.50 -2.31 8.05
CA ASP A 50 0.27 -3.75 8.19
C ASP A 50 -0.36 -4.34 6.91
N ALA A 51 -1.27 -3.59 6.26
CA ALA A 51 -1.82 -3.96 4.96
C ALA A 51 -0.76 -3.98 3.84
N LYS A 52 0.19 -3.04 3.86
CA LYS A 52 1.32 -3.02 2.93
C LYS A 52 2.26 -4.21 3.15
N VAL A 53 2.57 -4.52 4.41
CA VAL A 53 3.38 -5.69 4.80
C VAL A 53 2.73 -6.99 4.32
N SER A 54 1.43 -7.16 4.56
CA SER A 54 0.69 -8.33 4.09
C SER A 54 0.73 -8.48 2.55
N ASN A 55 0.55 -7.36 1.83
CA ASN A 55 0.64 -7.34 0.38
C ASN A 55 2.04 -7.73 -0.14
N ASP A 56 3.11 -7.27 0.53
CA ASP A 56 4.49 -7.58 0.15
C ASP A 56 4.81 -9.06 0.34
N ILE A 57 4.31 -9.67 1.42
CA ILE A 57 4.47 -11.11 1.66
C ILE A 57 3.71 -11.93 0.61
N ALA A 58 2.48 -11.53 0.27
CA ALA A 58 1.72 -12.18 -0.79
C ALA A 58 2.42 -12.07 -2.14
N ALA A 59 2.96 -10.89 -2.48
CA ALA A 59 3.76 -10.69 -3.69
C ALA A 59 5.02 -11.55 -3.70
N ALA A 60 5.74 -11.63 -2.57
CA ALA A 60 6.93 -12.46 -2.43
C ALA A 60 6.64 -13.95 -2.63
N LYS A 61 5.50 -14.46 -2.14
CA LYS A 61 5.07 -15.85 -2.39
C LYS A 61 4.82 -16.11 -3.87
N ASN A 62 4.17 -15.19 -4.57
CA ASN A 62 3.95 -15.31 -6.01
C ASN A 62 5.28 -15.30 -6.77
N ILE A 63 6.20 -14.41 -6.41
CA ILE A 63 7.55 -14.34 -6.99
C ILE A 63 8.29 -15.68 -6.76
N GLN A 64 8.23 -16.24 -5.55
CA GLN A 64 8.84 -17.52 -5.22
C GLN A 64 8.29 -18.65 -6.12
N SER A 65 6.97 -18.74 -6.23
CA SER A 65 6.31 -19.77 -7.06
C SER A 65 6.64 -19.63 -8.54
N THR A 66 6.64 -18.40 -9.06
CA THR A 66 7.00 -18.13 -10.46
C THR A 66 8.46 -18.46 -10.72
N THR A 67 9.35 -18.11 -9.79
CA THR A 67 10.77 -18.47 -9.89
C THR A 67 10.95 -19.99 -9.89
N ALA A 68 10.25 -20.72 -9.01
CA ALA A 68 10.32 -22.19 -8.95
C ALA A 68 9.91 -22.83 -10.28
N MET A 69 8.83 -22.32 -10.89
CA MET A 69 8.39 -22.76 -12.21
C MET A 69 9.44 -22.47 -13.30
N LEU A 70 10.09 -21.30 -13.26
CA LEU A 70 11.10 -20.87 -14.24
C LEU A 70 12.46 -21.57 -14.07
N VAL A 71 12.76 -22.04 -12.87
CA VAL A 71 13.91 -22.92 -12.64
C VAL A 71 13.59 -24.32 -13.16
N GLY A 72 12.41 -24.84 -12.83
CA GLY A 72 11.96 -26.16 -13.28
C GLY A 72 11.82 -26.31 -14.80
N ASN A 73 11.49 -25.23 -15.52
CA ASN A 73 11.42 -25.24 -16.99
C ASN A 73 12.78 -24.96 -17.67
N GLY A 74 13.85 -24.72 -16.90
CA GLY A 74 15.20 -24.44 -17.40
C GLY A 74 15.41 -23.05 -18.02
N THR A 75 14.45 -22.12 -17.88
CA THR A 75 14.59 -20.73 -18.35
C THR A 75 15.53 -19.93 -17.46
N ILE A 76 15.53 -20.21 -16.16
CA ILE A 76 16.51 -19.68 -15.20
C ILE A 76 17.46 -20.82 -14.83
N LYS A 77 18.71 -20.74 -15.26
CA LYS A 77 19.74 -21.73 -14.90
C LYS A 77 20.41 -21.34 -13.59
N GLU A 78 20.48 -22.27 -12.64
CA GLU A 78 21.11 -22.08 -11.32
C GLU A 78 22.58 -21.61 -11.42
N ASP A 79 23.27 -21.97 -12.50
CA ASP A 79 24.67 -21.62 -12.75
C ASP A 79 24.87 -20.14 -13.14
N GLU A 80 23.87 -19.47 -13.74
CA GLU A 80 23.95 -18.04 -14.07
C GLU A 80 23.73 -17.15 -12.82
N ILE A 81 23.11 -17.70 -11.78
CA ILE A 81 22.86 -17.03 -10.50
C ILE A 81 24.12 -17.07 -9.61
N LYS A 82 24.97 -18.09 -9.77
CA LYS A 82 26.23 -18.26 -9.00
C LYS A 82 27.40 -17.45 -9.57
N ALA A 83 27.37 -17.08 -10.85
CA ALA A 83 28.47 -16.41 -11.56
C ALA A 83 28.43 -14.87 -11.48
N SER A 84 27.31 -14.27 -11.10
CA SER A 84 27.21 -12.83 -10.89
C SER A 84 27.56 -12.51 -9.44
N GLN A 85 28.49 -11.58 -9.21
CA GLN A 85 28.94 -11.13 -7.88
C GLN A 85 27.84 -10.46 -7.02
N SER A 86 26.59 -10.50 -7.48
CA SER A 86 25.38 -10.16 -6.75
C SER A 86 24.60 -11.46 -6.56
N LYS A 87 24.68 -12.05 -5.37
CA LYS A 87 24.08 -13.35 -4.98
C LYS A 87 22.53 -13.33 -4.97
N GLU A 88 21.90 -12.38 -5.67
CA GLU A 88 20.50 -11.97 -5.60
C GLU A 88 19.99 -11.50 -6.97
N ILE A 89 18.88 -12.05 -7.44
CA ILE A 89 18.15 -11.53 -8.62
C ILE A 89 17.24 -10.40 -8.15
N VAL A 90 17.48 -9.20 -8.64
CA VAL A 90 16.58 -8.06 -8.45
C VAL A 90 15.37 -8.26 -9.35
N ILE A 91 14.17 -8.19 -8.78
CA ILE A 91 12.92 -8.15 -9.57
C ILE A 91 12.77 -6.73 -10.10
N ASP A 92 13.35 -6.50 -11.26
CA ASP A 92 13.23 -5.27 -12.04
C ASP A 92 12.81 -5.57 -13.49
N GLU A 93 12.62 -4.53 -14.30
CA GLU A 93 12.22 -4.66 -15.70
C GLU A 93 13.40 -4.99 -16.63
N ALA A 94 14.54 -5.43 -16.07
CA ALA A 94 15.76 -5.74 -16.80
C ALA A 94 16.34 -7.13 -16.42
N GLY A 95 17.26 -7.63 -17.25
CA GLY A 95 17.99 -8.87 -16.99
C GLY A 95 17.13 -10.10 -16.72
N THR A 96 17.65 -11.04 -15.92
CA THR A 96 16.95 -12.27 -15.48
C THR A 96 15.75 -11.97 -14.58
N GLY A 97 15.71 -10.81 -13.93
CA GLY A 97 14.59 -10.33 -13.13
C GLY A 97 13.34 -10.07 -13.97
N LYS A 98 13.50 -9.64 -15.22
CA LYS A 98 12.42 -9.34 -16.16
C LYS A 98 11.55 -10.56 -16.47
N GLU A 99 12.13 -11.74 -16.65
CA GLU A 99 11.38 -12.98 -16.93
C GLU A 99 10.43 -13.36 -15.78
N ILE A 100 10.86 -13.09 -14.54
CA ILE A 100 10.02 -13.26 -13.35
C ILE A 100 8.99 -12.13 -13.28
N ALA A 101 9.43 -10.89 -13.50
CA ALA A 101 8.61 -9.69 -13.42
C ALA A 101 7.48 -9.64 -14.45
N ASP A 102 7.66 -10.24 -15.63
CA ASP A 102 6.66 -10.28 -16.70
C ASP A 102 5.59 -11.36 -16.48
N ARG A 103 5.87 -12.34 -15.62
CA ARG A 103 4.97 -13.48 -15.32
C ARG A 103 4.24 -13.33 -13.98
N ILE A 104 4.46 -12.22 -13.28
CA ILE A 104 3.72 -11.86 -12.06
C ILE A 104 2.67 -10.80 -12.39
N ASP A 105 1.40 -11.13 -12.21
CA ASP A 105 0.26 -10.21 -12.40
C ASP A 105 0.06 -9.29 -11.18
N GLY A 106 1.15 -8.71 -10.66
CA GLY A 106 1.11 -8.07 -9.35
C GLY A 106 2.21 -7.04 -9.09
N ASN A 107 2.39 -6.73 -7.80
CA ASN A 107 3.34 -5.72 -7.35
C ASN A 107 4.77 -6.23 -7.57
N LYS A 108 5.47 -5.62 -8.53
CA LYS A 108 6.88 -5.92 -8.84
C LYS A 108 7.86 -5.33 -7.81
N LYS A 109 7.37 -4.45 -6.93
CA LYS A 109 8.15 -3.78 -5.89
C LYS A 109 7.41 -3.82 -4.54
N PRO A 110 8.14 -3.85 -3.41
CA PRO A 110 7.54 -3.72 -2.09
C PRO A 110 6.79 -2.41 -1.93
N LYS A 111 5.62 -2.46 -1.29
CA LYS A 111 4.77 -1.30 -0.97
C LYS A 111 4.96 -0.80 0.46
N ALA A 112 5.51 -1.64 1.35
CA ALA A 112 5.79 -1.26 2.72
C ALA A 112 6.89 -0.20 2.80
N LYS A 113 7.94 -0.34 1.98
CA LYS A 113 9.05 0.62 1.86
C LYS A 113 9.68 0.57 0.46
N ASP A 114 10.23 1.68 0.02
CA ASP A 114 10.86 1.81 -1.30
C ASP A 114 12.08 0.89 -1.41
N GLY A 115 12.07 0.02 -2.43
CA GLY A 115 13.11 -0.96 -2.68
C GLY A 115 12.68 -1.92 -3.79
N ASN A 116 13.43 -3.00 -3.97
CA ASN A 116 13.12 -4.08 -4.90
C ASN A 116 12.98 -5.41 -4.14
N PHE A 117 12.21 -6.34 -4.71
CA PHE A 117 12.28 -7.73 -4.28
C PHE A 117 13.56 -8.36 -4.81
N LEU A 118 14.16 -9.21 -3.99
CA LEU A 118 15.43 -9.89 -4.26
C LEU A 118 15.18 -11.38 -4.13
N VAL A 119 15.60 -12.16 -5.11
CA VAL A 119 15.44 -13.62 -5.11
C VAL A 119 16.80 -14.28 -5.01
N LYS A 120 16.96 -15.18 -4.03
CA LYS A 120 18.14 -16.05 -3.90
C LYS A 120 17.74 -17.48 -4.11
N ILE A 121 18.59 -18.22 -4.81
CA ILE A 121 18.51 -19.67 -4.91
C ILE A 121 19.76 -20.22 -4.23
N ASP A 122 19.58 -21.05 -3.20
CA ASP A 122 20.69 -21.68 -2.52
C ASP A 122 21.23 -22.90 -3.29
N GLU A 123 22.34 -23.47 -2.83
CA GLU A 123 22.97 -24.64 -3.45
C GLU A 123 22.13 -25.92 -3.37
N GLN A 124 21.03 -25.88 -2.58
CA GLN A 124 20.08 -26.96 -2.38
C GLN A 124 18.82 -26.77 -3.23
N GLY A 125 18.73 -25.69 -4.02
CA GLY A 125 17.60 -25.36 -4.88
C GLY A 125 16.45 -24.65 -4.16
N ASN A 126 16.62 -24.24 -2.89
CA ASN A 126 15.59 -23.49 -2.17
C ASN A 126 15.58 -22.03 -2.63
N ILE A 127 14.39 -21.55 -2.97
CA ILE A 127 14.16 -20.19 -3.43
C ILE A 127 13.69 -19.35 -2.25
N THR A 128 14.43 -18.29 -1.95
CA THR A 128 14.06 -17.30 -0.93
C THR A 128 13.87 -15.93 -1.57
N VAL A 129 12.86 -15.20 -1.10
CA VAL A 129 12.56 -13.84 -1.57
C VAL A 129 12.70 -12.89 -0.39
N THR A 130 13.54 -11.88 -0.53
CA THR A 130 13.79 -10.82 0.47
C THR A 130 13.41 -9.46 -0.11
N SER A 131 13.23 -8.46 0.76
CA SER A 131 13.12 -7.06 0.33
C SER A 131 14.45 -6.35 0.56
N SER A 132 14.92 -5.58 -0.43
CA SER A 132 16.12 -4.74 -0.30
C SER A 132 15.98 -3.67 0.78
N ALA A 133 14.74 -3.36 1.19
CA ALA A 133 14.41 -2.32 2.14
C ALA A 133 14.24 -2.83 3.59
N ALA A 134 14.60 -4.09 3.87
CA ALA A 134 14.49 -4.67 5.21
C ALA A 134 15.68 -5.58 5.55
N ASP A 135 16.88 -5.22 5.09
CA ASP A 135 18.16 -5.88 5.40
C ASP A 135 18.08 -7.42 5.44
N GLY A 136 17.59 -8.03 4.37
CA GLY A 136 17.59 -9.50 4.24
C GLY A 136 16.52 -10.23 5.05
N VAL A 137 15.46 -9.55 5.52
CA VAL A 137 14.27 -10.25 6.03
C VAL A 137 13.64 -11.06 4.89
N ILE A 138 13.54 -12.37 5.12
CA ILE A 138 12.88 -13.32 4.24
C ILE A 138 11.39 -13.06 4.29
N LEU A 139 10.79 -12.84 3.11
CA LEU A 139 9.35 -12.69 2.90
C LEU A 139 8.72 -13.98 2.38
N ALA A 140 9.49 -14.79 1.64
CA ALA A 140 9.08 -16.10 1.17
C ALA A 140 10.24 -17.10 1.22
N PRO A 141 10.03 -18.35 1.67
CA PRO A 141 8.77 -18.90 2.20
C PRO A 141 8.38 -18.22 3.52
N ALA A 142 7.12 -17.80 3.63
CA ALA A 142 6.65 -17.08 4.82
C ALA A 142 6.32 -18.08 5.94
N ASN A 143 6.94 -17.87 7.10
CA ASN A 143 6.59 -18.52 8.37
C ASN A 143 5.74 -17.59 9.25
N GLU A 144 5.24 -18.08 10.40
CA GLU A 144 4.39 -17.30 11.31
C GLU A 144 5.02 -15.97 11.75
N ASP A 145 6.35 -15.93 11.89
CA ASP A 145 7.08 -14.74 12.35
C ASP A 145 7.49 -13.77 11.24
N THR A 146 7.36 -14.15 9.97
CA THR A 146 7.84 -13.38 8.82
C THR A 146 7.22 -11.98 8.77
N ALA A 147 5.90 -11.90 8.98
CA ALA A 147 5.17 -10.64 8.96
C ALA A 147 5.56 -9.72 10.11
N SER A 148 5.72 -10.28 11.31
CA SER A 148 6.12 -9.52 12.50
C SER A 148 7.54 -8.98 12.37
N LYS A 149 8.48 -9.82 11.91
CA LYS A 149 9.87 -9.44 11.69
C LYS A 149 10.02 -8.38 10.61
N TYR A 150 9.32 -8.52 9.48
CA TYR A 150 9.33 -7.53 8.40
C TYR A 150 8.70 -6.21 8.86
N ALA A 151 7.53 -6.25 9.50
CA ALA A 151 6.88 -5.06 10.03
C ALA A 151 7.77 -4.32 11.06
N SER A 152 8.52 -5.06 11.87
CA SER A 152 9.43 -4.49 12.88
C SER A 152 10.62 -3.78 12.23
N LYS A 153 11.29 -4.43 11.26
CA LYS A 153 12.41 -3.84 10.50
C LYS A 153 11.98 -2.58 9.73
N ILE A 154 10.84 -2.63 9.06
CA ILE A 154 10.29 -1.48 8.33
C ILE A 154 9.97 -0.31 9.28
N LYS A 155 9.49 -0.60 10.50
CA LYS A 155 9.19 0.42 11.54
C LYS A 155 10.45 0.99 12.19
N GLU A 156 11.50 0.19 12.34
CA GLU A 156 12.79 0.60 12.90
C GLU A 156 13.50 1.59 11.95
N GLU A 157 13.59 1.26 10.66
CA GLU A 157 14.24 2.14 9.69
C GLU A 157 13.40 3.39 9.36
N ALA A 158 12.08 3.39 9.60
CA ALA A 158 11.23 4.57 9.46
C ALA A 158 11.39 5.58 10.62
N LYS A 159 12.02 5.19 11.73
CA LYS A 159 12.34 6.11 12.83
C LYS A 159 13.62 6.91 12.55
N ASP A 160 14.61 6.33 11.90
CA ASP A 160 15.87 7.02 11.57
C ASP A 160 15.66 8.19 10.58
N ASP A 161 14.73 8.06 9.63
CA ASP A 161 14.44 9.13 8.66
C ASP A 161 13.58 10.28 9.23
N LYS A 162 13.03 10.13 10.45
CA LYS A 162 12.33 11.21 11.17
C LYS A 162 13.17 11.86 12.27
N GLY A 163 14.38 11.35 12.52
CA GLY A 163 15.33 11.91 13.49
C GLY A 163 16.31 12.93 12.91
N ASN A 164 16.33 13.10 11.59
CA ASN A 164 17.24 14.03 10.91
C ASN A 164 16.50 14.89 9.86
N LYS A 165 15.44 15.58 10.27
CA LYS A 165 14.94 16.79 9.60
C LYS A 165 14.44 17.79 10.64
#